data_AF-A0AAU6SLI0-F1
#
_entry.id   AF-A0AAU6SLI0-F1
#
_cell.length_a   1.000
_cell.length_b   1.000
_cell.length_c   1.000
_cell.angle_alpha   90.00
_cell.angle_beta   90.00
_cell.angle_gamma   90.00
#
_symmetry.space_group_name_H-M   'P 1'
#
loop_
_entity.id
_entity.type
_entity.pdbx_description
1 polymer ?
#
loop_
_entity_poly.entity_id
_entity_poly.type
_entity_poly.pdbx_seq_one_letter_code
_entity_poly.pdbx_strand_id
1 'polypeptide(L)'
;MATLKQYSSSQREQAIKDAEVALEKLNGRIDDLESRVDRNWDSMSEAAREQARVNLKMLRKQRNELAEWYGSFKNSSESAWEQMKSGFSDAYLSLIAIQCNWVICHCLLQVM
;
A
#
# COMPACT_ATOMS: atom_id res chain seq x y z
N MET A 1 5.95 3.51 10.00
CA MET A 1 5.66 2.38 10.91
C MET A 1 6.94 2.08 11.64
N ALA A 2 6.92 1.96 12.98
CA ALA A 2 7.85 1.03 13.62
C ALA A 2 7.65 -0.30 12.90
N THR A 3 8.70 -0.82 12.27
CA THR A 3 8.61 -2.01 11.43
C THR A 3 7.96 -3.10 12.25
N LEU A 4 6.85 -3.67 11.79
CA LEU A 4 6.18 -4.79 12.49
C LEU A 4 7.18 -5.90 12.87
N LYS A 5 8.30 -5.98 12.15
CA LYS A 5 9.52 -6.74 12.47
C LYS A 5 10.00 -6.64 13.93
N GLN A 6 9.71 -5.55 14.66
CA GLN A 6 10.14 -5.36 16.06
C GLN A 6 9.23 -6.03 17.09
N TYR A 7 8.00 -6.39 16.73
CA TYR A 7 7.05 -7.02 17.67
C TYR A 7 7.39 -8.49 17.91
N SER A 8 7.38 -8.91 19.17
CA SER A 8 7.43 -10.32 19.58
C SER A 8 6.07 -11.02 19.41
N SER A 9 6.04 -12.35 19.54
CA SER A 9 4.77 -13.11 19.56
C SER A 9 3.83 -12.66 20.69
N SER A 10 4.37 -12.29 21.86
CA SER A 10 3.60 -11.78 23.00
C SER A 10 2.94 -10.42 22.73
N GLN A 11 3.41 -9.66 21.73
CA GLN A 11 2.83 -8.37 21.33
C GLN A 11 1.91 -8.50 20.10
N ARG A 12 1.51 -9.73 19.74
CA ARG A 12 0.75 -10.03 18.53
C ARG A 12 -0.52 -9.21 18.36
N GLU A 13 -1.34 -9.11 19.39
CA GLU A 13 -2.59 -8.36 19.30
C GLU A 13 -2.35 -6.87 19.02
N GLN A 14 -1.32 -6.29 19.62
CA GLN A 14 -0.95 -4.90 19.37
C GLN A 14 -0.44 -4.73 17.94
N ALA A 15 0.39 -5.66 17.46
CA ALA A 15 0.91 -5.64 16.09
C ALA A 15 -0.22 -5.75 15.06
N ILE A 16 -1.26 -6.55 15.31
CA ILE A 16 -2.45 -6.65 14.45
C ILE A 16 -3.21 -5.32 14.37
N LYS A 17 -3.42 -4.66 15.53
CA LYS A 17 -4.10 -3.34 15.58
C LYS A 17 -3.30 -2.26 14.85
N ASP A 18 -1.99 -2.22 15.06
CA ASP A 18 -1.12 -1.25 14.40
C ASP A 18 -1.06 -1.47 12.88
N ALA A 19 -1.05 -2.74 12.46
CA ALA A 19 -1.13 -3.11 11.05
C ALA A 19 -2.45 -2.68 10.41
N GLU A 20 -3.58 -2.84 11.12
CA GLU A 20 -4.90 -2.40 10.68
C GLU A 20 -4.95 -0.88 10.47
N VAL A 21 -4.49 -0.11 11.47
CA VAL A 21 -4.42 1.36 11.37
C VAL A 21 -3.54 1.82 10.20
N ALA A 22 -2.41 1.15 9.99
CA ALA A 22 -1.53 1.46 8.87
C ALA A 22 -2.16 1.13 7.51
N LEU A 23 -2.89 0.01 7.42
CA LEU A 23 -3.63 -0.39 6.22
C LEU A 23 -4.73 0.62 5.88
N GLU A 24 -5.54 1.04 6.85
CA GLU A 24 -6.59 2.04 6.66
C GLU A 24 -6.02 3.38 6.18
N LYS A 25 -4.93 3.84 6.80
CA LYS A 25 -4.24 5.05 6.35
C LYS A 25 -3.71 4.92 4.92
N LEU A 26 -3.23 3.74 4.54
CA LEU A 26 -2.73 3.48 3.19
C LEU A 26 -3.85 3.45 2.16
N ASN A 27 -5.00 2.83 2.49
CA ASN A 27 -6.19 2.80 1.66
C ASN A 27 -6.70 4.22 1.37
N GLY A 28 -6.86 5.06 2.41
CA GLY A 28 -7.27 6.45 2.22
C GLY A 28 -6.32 7.24 1.30
N ARG A 29 -5.01 7.00 1.38
CA ARG A 29 -4.04 7.61 0.45
C ARG A 29 -4.21 7.13 -0.99
N ILE A 30 -4.58 5.87 -1.21
CA ILE A 30 -4.86 5.34 -2.56
C ILE A 30 -6.13 6.00 -3.11
N ASP A 31 -7.18 6.10 -2.30
CA ASP A 31 -8.45 6.70 -2.70
C ASP A 31 -8.29 8.19 -3.04
N ASP A 32 -7.49 8.92 -2.26
CA ASP A 32 -7.13 10.31 -2.56
C ASP A 32 -6.39 10.44 -3.89
N LEU A 33 -5.48 9.51 -4.18
CA LEU A 33 -4.73 9.50 -5.44
C LEU A 33 -5.62 9.16 -6.64
N GLU A 34 -6.49 8.15 -6.51
CA GLU A 34 -7.50 7.81 -7.53
C GLU A 34 -8.39 9.03 -7.82
N SER A 35 -8.92 9.65 -6.77
CA SER A 35 -9.76 10.85 -6.89
C SER A 35 -9.04 12.03 -7.55
N ARG A 36 -7.72 12.17 -7.34
CA ARG A 36 -6.92 13.20 -8.02
C ARG A 36 -6.75 12.91 -9.51
N VAL A 37 -6.59 11.65 -9.91
CA VAL A 37 -6.55 11.28 -11.33
C VAL A 37 -7.88 11.62 -11.99
N ASP A 38 -8.98 11.21 -11.37
CA ASP A 38 -10.32 11.43 -11.92
C ASP A 38 -10.63 12.93 -12.09
N ARG A 39 -10.30 13.76 -11.10
CA ARG A 39 -10.51 15.21 -11.18
C ARG A 39 -9.68 15.91 -12.26
N ASN A 40 -8.48 15.41 -12.56
CA ASN A 40 -7.58 16.02 -13.54
C ASN A 40 -7.62 15.30 -14.90
N TRP A 41 -8.50 14.31 -15.06
CA TRP A 41 -8.49 13.41 -16.20
C TRP A 41 -8.53 14.18 -17.52
N ASP A 42 -9.44 15.15 -17.64
CA ASP A 42 -9.64 15.92 -18.87
C ASP A 42 -8.46 16.85 -19.20
N SER A 43 -7.72 17.33 -18.20
CA SER A 43 -6.54 18.19 -18.39
C SER A 43 -5.24 17.41 -18.61
N MET A 44 -5.23 16.09 -18.40
CA MET A 44 -4.03 15.27 -18.59
C MET A 44 -3.76 14.94 -20.07
N SER A 45 -2.49 14.93 -20.45
CA SER A 45 -2.05 14.40 -21.73
C SER A 45 -2.36 12.90 -21.85
N GLU A 46 -2.40 12.38 -23.08
CA GLU A 46 -2.60 10.94 -23.32
C GLU A 46 -1.53 10.08 -22.63
N ALA A 47 -0.27 10.49 -22.72
CA ALA A 47 0.84 9.81 -22.03
C ALA A 47 0.65 9.79 -20.50
N ALA A 48 0.19 10.91 -19.92
CA ALA A 48 -0.08 10.98 -18.49
C ALA A 48 -1.26 10.08 -18.07
N ARG A 49 -2.32 10.01 -18.89
CA ARG A 49 -3.47 9.13 -18.66
C ARG A 49 -3.07 7.65 -18.71
N GLU A 50 -2.22 7.28 -19.67
CA GLU A 50 -1.75 5.90 -19.79
C GLU A 50 -0.87 5.49 -18.61
N GLN A 51 0.06 6.36 -18.21
CA GLN A 51 0.89 6.12 -17.03
C GLN A 51 0.04 6.01 -15.75
N ALA A 52 -0.99 6.86 -15.61
CA ALA A 52 -1.91 6.80 -14.48
C ALA A 52 -2.68 5.47 -14.45
N ARG A 53 -3.19 4.99 -15.59
CA ARG A 53 -3.87 3.67 -15.67
C ARG A 53 -2.97 2.52 -15.25
N VAL A 54 -1.72 2.50 -15.73
CA VAL A 54 -0.73 1.47 -15.36
C VAL A 54 -0.48 1.49 -13.86
N ASN A 55 -0.21 2.67 -13.30
CA ASN A 55 0.09 2.82 -11.88
C ASN A 55 -1.11 2.47 -11.00
N LEU A 56 -2.32 2.92 -11.35
CA LEU A 56 -3.54 2.57 -10.62
C LEU A 56 -3.83 1.06 -10.65
N LYS A 57 -3.61 0.40 -11.78
CA LYS A 57 -3.73 -1.06 -11.88
C LYS A 57 -2.74 -1.77 -10.95
N MET A 58 -1.49 -1.31 -10.90
CA MET A 58 -0.47 -1.85 -10.01
C MET A 58 -0.82 -1.63 -8.54
N LEU A 59 -1.27 -0.42 -8.17
CA LEU A 59 -1.71 -0.09 -6.81
C LEU A 59 -2.85 -0.98 -6.35
N ARG A 60 -3.89 -1.15 -7.18
CA ARG A 60 -5.05 -2.01 -6.85
C ARG A 60 -4.64 -3.46 -6.64
N LYS A 61 -3.76 -4.00 -7.48
CA LYS A 61 -3.21 -5.35 -7.32
C LYS A 61 -2.49 -5.51 -5.98
N GLN A 62 -1.59 -4.59 -5.67
CA GLN A 62 -0.74 -4.65 -4.48
C GLN A 62 -1.52 -4.37 -3.19
N ARG A 63 -2.58 -3.53 -3.26
CA ARG A 63 -3.55 -3.36 -2.17
C ARG A 63 -4.29 -4.66 -1.87
N ASN A 64 -4.74 -5.38 -2.89
CA ASN A 64 -5.42 -6.66 -2.70
C ASN A 64 -4.47 -7.71 -2.10
N GLU A 65 -3.25 -7.82 -2.61
CA GLU A 65 -2.21 -8.71 -2.05
C GLU A 65 -1.92 -8.36 -0.57
N LEU A 66 -1.83 -7.07 -0.24
CA LEU A 66 -1.64 -6.63 1.15
C LEU A 66 -2.82 -7.02 2.06
N ALA A 67 -4.06 -6.94 1.57
CA ALA A 67 -5.25 -7.36 2.32
C ALA A 67 -5.27 -8.88 2.59
N GLU A 68 -4.84 -9.69 1.61
CA GLU A 68 -4.67 -11.14 1.78
C GLU A 68 -3.59 -11.46 2.81
N TRP A 69 -2.45 -10.77 2.74
CA TRP A 69 -1.40 -10.88 3.75
C TRP A 69 -1.87 -10.46 5.13
N TYR A 70 -2.65 -9.39 5.25
CA TYR A 70 -3.21 -8.95 6.52
C TYR A 70 -4.16 -9.99 7.11
N GLY A 71 -5.06 -10.56 6.31
CA GLY A 71 -5.95 -11.62 6.75
C GLY A 71 -5.19 -12.86 7.22
N SER A 72 -4.14 -13.24 6.51
CA SER A 72 -3.27 -14.37 6.87
C SER A 72 -2.47 -14.11 8.15
N PHE A 73 -1.92 -12.90 8.30
CA PHE A 73 -1.21 -12.44 9.49
C PHE A 73 -2.10 -12.38 10.73
N LYS A 74 -3.28 -11.78 10.61
CA LYS A 74 -4.27 -11.67 11.69
C LYS A 74 -4.66 -13.04 12.23
N ASN A 75 -4.85 -14.02 11.34
CA ASN A 75 -5.31 -15.37 11.70
C ASN A 75 -4.18 -16.40 11.87
N SER A 76 -2.90 -15.99 11.84
CA SER A 76 -1.79 -16.93 11.90
C SER A 76 -1.71 -17.68 13.24
N SER A 77 -1.11 -18.87 13.26
CA SER A 77 -0.69 -19.49 14.51
C SER A 77 0.51 -18.75 15.11
N GLU A 78 0.84 -19.05 16.37
CA GLU A 78 2.08 -18.55 17.00
C GLU A 78 3.33 -19.06 16.26
N SER A 79 3.32 -20.32 15.83
CA SER A 79 4.42 -20.92 15.06
C SER A 79 4.61 -20.30 13.66
N ALA A 80 3.55 -19.76 13.06
CA ALA A 80 3.61 -19.09 11.75
C ALA A 80 3.80 -17.57 11.87
N TRP A 81 3.78 -17.01 13.09
CA TRP A 81 3.76 -15.57 13.34
C TRP A 81 4.89 -14.83 12.64
N GLU A 82 6.13 -15.27 12.81
CA GLU A 82 7.31 -14.59 12.24
C GLU A 82 7.28 -14.57 10.71
N GLN A 83 6.89 -15.69 10.09
CA GLN A 83 6.78 -15.79 8.63
C GLN A 83 5.70 -14.84 8.09
N MET A 84 4.52 -14.85 8.71
CA MET A 84 3.40 -14.01 8.27
C MET A 84 3.66 -12.52 8.49
N LYS A 85 4.31 -12.17 9.61
CA LYS A 85 4.76 -10.80 9.92
C LYS A 85 5.74 -10.27 8.87
N SER A 86 6.67 -11.12 8.40
CA SER A 86 7.58 -10.74 7.32
C SER A 86 6.84 -10.53 6.00
N GLY A 87 5.99 -11.49 5.60
CA GLY A 87 5.23 -11.39 4.34
C GLY A 87 4.34 -10.15 4.28
N PHE A 88 3.62 -9.84 5.36
CA PHE A 88 2.86 -8.59 5.48
C PHE A 88 3.77 -7.35 5.37
N SER A 89 4.90 -7.34 6.08
CA SER A 89 5.82 -6.20 6.06
C SER A 89 6.37 -5.93 4.66
N ASP A 90 6.70 -6.98 3.92
CA ASP A 90 7.29 -6.89 2.58
C ASP A 90 6.23 -6.46 1.54
N ALA A 91 4.99 -6.96 1.65
CA ALA A 91 3.86 -6.49 0.84
C ALA A 91 3.54 -5.00 1.10
N TYR A 92 3.56 -4.59 2.37
CA TYR A 92 3.33 -3.20 2.76
C TYR A 92 4.41 -2.26 2.19
N LEU A 93 5.69 -2.65 2.27
CA LEU A 93 6.79 -1.88 1.69
C LEU A 93 6.70 -1.79 0.16
N SER A 94 6.32 -2.89 -0.50
CA SER A 94 6.15 -2.93 -1.96
C SER A 94 5.08 -1.95 -2.43
N LEU A 95 3.93 -1.90 -1.74
CA LEU A 95 2.86 -0.96 -2.06
C LEU A 95 3.28 0.50 -1.86
N ILE A 96 4.00 0.81 -0.77
CA ILE A 96 4.53 2.17 -0.54
C ILE A 96 5.52 2.59 -1.63
N ALA A 97 6.38 1.68 -2.10
CA ALA A 97 7.34 2.00 -3.15
C ALA A 97 6.64 2.45 -4.45
N ILE A 98 5.51 1.83 -4.81
CA ILE A 98 4.72 2.20 -5.98
C ILE A 98 4.10 3.59 -5.81
N GLN A 99 3.57 3.90 -4.61
CA GLN A 99 3.07 5.23 -4.31
C GLN A 99 4.16 6.30 -4.42
N CYS A 100 5.36 6.03 -3.90
CA CYS A 100 6.49 6.95 -4.02
C CYS A 100 6.89 7.19 -5.48
N ASN A 101 7.02 6.12 -6.27
CA ASN A 101 7.36 6.25 -7.69
C ASN A 101 6.34 7.13 -8.44
N TRP A 102 5.05 6.97 -8.13
CA TRP A 102 4.01 7.74 -8.79
C TRP A 102 3.97 9.20 -8.35
N VAL A 103 4.13 9.49 -7.05
CA VAL A 103 4.22 10.87 -6.54
C VAL A 103 5.44 11.59 -7.14
N ILE A 104 6.59 10.91 -7.26
CA ILE A 104 7.80 11.44 -7.86
C ILE A 104 7.59 11.70 -9.37
N CYS A 105 7.04 10.73 -10.11
CA CYS A 105 6.72 10.90 -11.53
C CYS A 105 5.65 11.98 -11.79
N HIS A 106 4.68 12.15 -10.90
CA HIS A 106 3.63 13.15 -11.06
C HIS A 106 4.14 14.58 -10.78
N CYS A 107 5.05 14.78 -9.81
CA CYS A 107 5.74 16.06 -9.65
C CYS A 107 6.50 16.48 -10.91
N LEU A 108 7.01 15.52 -11.69
CA LEU A 108 7.72 15.77 -12.94
C LEU A 108 6.77 16.00 -14.13
N LEU A 109 5.54 15.49 -14.09
CA LEU A 109 4.54 15.60 -15.16
C LEU A 109 3.55 16.76 -14.98
N GLN A 110 3.49 17.41 -13.82
CA GLN A 110 2.70 18.64 -13.63
C GLN A 110 3.42 19.91 -14.18
N VAL A 111 4.62 19.77 -14.77
CA VAL A 111 5.45 20.88 -15.30
C VAL A 111 5.46 20.96 -16.84
N MET A 112 4.70 20.12 -17.54
CA MET A 112 4.56 20.15 -19.02
C MET A 112 3.13 19.91 -19.45
#